data_AF-A0A8I5ZLA8-F1
#
_entry.id   AF-A0A8I5ZLA8-F1
#
_cell.length_a   1.000
_cell.length_b   1.000
_cell.length_c   1.000
_cell.angle_alpha   90.00
_cell.angle_beta   90.00
_cell.angle_gamma   90.00
#
_symmetry.space_group_name_H-M   'P 1'
#
loop_
_entity.id
_entity.type
_entity.pdbx_description
1 polymer ?
#
loop_
_entity_poly.entity_id
_entity_poly.type
_entity_poly.pdbx_seq_one_letter_code
_entity_poly.pdbx_strand_id
1 'polypeptide(L)'
;MSLTSASPLCRRDSISKDCRYAVLTEDQPPSCESLKDTIARALPFWKEEIVPQIKEGKRILIAAHGNSLRGIIKHLEGLSEEAIMELNMPTVIPIVYELDKNLKPIKPRWFLGDEETVRKAMEAVAAQGKVKK
;
A
#
# COMPACT_ATOMS: atom_id res chain seq x y z
N MET A 1 35.91 2.37 -19.37
CA MET A 1 34.68 2.12 -18.59
C MET A 1 33.52 2.11 -19.59
N SER A 2 33.01 0.93 -19.92
CA SER A 2 31.92 0.77 -20.89
C SER A 2 30.66 1.39 -20.29
N LEU A 3 30.18 2.48 -20.88
CA LEU A 3 28.83 2.98 -20.65
C LEU A 3 27.88 1.89 -21.17
N THR A 4 27.35 1.07 -20.27
CA THR A 4 26.25 0.17 -20.62
C THR A 4 25.07 1.05 -20.99
N SER A 5 24.87 1.26 -22.29
CA SER A 5 23.60 1.77 -22.81
C SER A 5 22.52 0.89 -22.22
N ALA A 6 21.56 1.48 -21.49
CA ALA A 6 20.38 0.75 -21.06
C ALA A 6 19.83 0.02 -22.29
N SER A 7 19.68 -1.31 -22.18
CA SER A 7 19.17 -2.14 -23.27
C SER A 7 17.90 -1.48 -23.83
N PRO A 8 17.69 -1.42 -25.16
CA PRO A 8 16.57 -0.70 -25.77
C PRO A 8 15.19 -1.13 -25.25
N LEU A 9 15.13 -2.25 -24.52
CA LEU A 9 13.98 -2.80 -23.81
C LEU A 9 13.69 -2.16 -22.44
N CYS A 10 14.53 -1.28 -21.88
CA CYS A 10 14.22 -0.59 -20.62
C CYS A 10 13.82 0.87 -20.89
N ARG A 11 12.64 1.05 -21.50
CA ARG A 11 12.03 2.38 -21.67
C ARG A 11 10.98 2.58 -20.60
N ARG A 12 11.11 3.65 -19.81
CA ARG A 12 10.15 3.99 -18.74
C ARG A 12 8.87 4.66 -19.25
N ASP A 13 8.68 4.68 -20.56
CA ASP A 13 7.57 5.35 -21.24
C ASP A 13 6.23 4.67 -20.95
N SER A 14 6.24 3.34 -20.73
CA SER A 14 5.07 2.56 -20.29
C SER A 14 5.51 1.46 -19.32
N ILE A 15 4.63 1.10 -18.37
CA ILE A 15 4.91 0.05 -17.37
C ILE A 15 5.28 -1.27 -18.06
N SER A 16 4.58 -1.64 -19.14
CA SER A 16 4.85 -2.85 -19.94
C SER A 16 6.23 -2.88 -20.62
N LYS A 17 6.90 -1.73 -20.75
CA LYS A 17 8.23 -1.60 -21.35
C LYS A 17 9.32 -1.29 -20.32
N ASP A 18 8.96 -1.19 -19.05
CA ASP A 18 9.92 -0.97 -17.98
C ASP A 18 10.47 -2.34 -17.50
N CYS A 19 11.79 -2.46 -17.54
CA CYS A 19 12.49 -3.70 -17.25
C CYS A 19 12.26 -4.23 -15.83
N ARG A 20 11.81 -3.38 -14.89
CA ARG A 20 11.42 -3.80 -13.54
C ARG A 20 10.22 -4.77 -13.52
N TYR A 21 9.41 -4.75 -14.58
CA TYR A 21 8.20 -5.57 -14.70
C TYR A 21 8.34 -6.67 -15.76
N ALA A 22 9.54 -6.93 -16.28
CA ALA A 22 9.79 -7.89 -17.36
C ALA A 22 9.47 -9.35 -16.98
N VAL A 23 9.34 -9.66 -15.69
CA VAL A 23 8.95 -10.99 -15.20
C VAL A 23 7.43 -11.20 -15.24
N LEU A 24 6.65 -10.15 -15.48
CA LEU A 24 5.20 -10.21 -15.56
C LEU A 24 4.76 -10.52 -17.00
N THR A 25 3.61 -11.19 -17.15
CA THR A 25 2.98 -11.39 -18.46
C THR A 25 2.38 -10.08 -18.98
N GLU A 26 2.18 -9.94 -20.30
CA GLU A 26 1.73 -8.67 -20.90
C GLU A 26 0.38 -8.16 -20.35
N ASP A 27 -0.46 -9.05 -19.83
CA ASP A 27 -1.79 -8.76 -19.27
C ASP A 27 -1.79 -8.40 -17.77
N GLN A 28 -0.65 -8.54 -17.08
CA GLN A 28 -0.54 -8.25 -15.65
C GLN A 28 -0.30 -6.76 -15.34
N PRO A 29 0.57 -6.03 -16.07
CA PRO A 29 0.73 -4.60 -15.88
C PRO A 29 -0.55 -3.82 -16.21
N PRO A 30 -1.13 -3.08 -15.25
CA PRO A 30 -2.33 -2.29 -15.51
C PRO A 30 -2.00 -1.04 -16.32
N SER A 31 -2.89 -0.66 -17.25
CA SER A 31 -2.85 0.65 -17.92
C SER A 31 -3.47 1.76 -17.05
N CYS A 32 -4.47 1.42 -16.26
CA CYS A 32 -5.07 2.22 -15.20
C CYS A 32 -5.63 1.29 -14.12
N GLU A 33 -5.85 1.81 -12.91
CA GLU A 33 -6.41 1.03 -11.80
C GLU A 33 -7.45 1.83 -11.03
N SER A 34 -8.57 1.19 -10.71
CA SER A 34 -9.41 1.61 -9.60
C SER A 34 -8.80 1.20 -8.26
N LEU A 35 -9.37 1.69 -7.16
CA LEU A 35 -9.02 1.18 -5.83
C LEU A 35 -9.29 -0.32 -5.72
N LYS A 36 -10.39 -0.81 -6.32
CA LYS A 36 -10.75 -2.23 -6.32
C LYS A 36 -9.66 -3.08 -6.97
N ASP A 37 -9.15 -2.65 -8.13
CA ASP A 37 -8.10 -3.37 -8.86
C ASP A 37 -6.80 -3.40 -8.04
N THR A 38 -6.44 -2.25 -7.45
CA THR A 38 -5.27 -2.14 -6.56
C THR A 38 -5.36 -3.12 -5.39
N ILE A 39 -6.53 -3.21 -4.74
CA ILE A 39 -6.76 -4.14 -3.63
C ILE A 39 -6.68 -5.60 -4.12
N ALA A 40 -7.29 -5.89 -5.28
CA ALA A 40 -7.31 -7.23 -5.87
C ALA A 40 -5.90 -7.77 -6.14
N ARG A 41 -4.95 -6.93 -6.57
CA ARG A 41 -3.55 -7.36 -6.74
C ARG A 41 -2.70 -7.30 -5.47
N ALA A 42 -3.04 -6.44 -4.50
CA ALA A 42 -2.26 -6.30 -3.26
C ALA A 42 -2.54 -7.44 -2.26
N LEU A 43 -3.79 -7.92 -2.19
CA LEU A 43 -4.18 -8.95 -1.22
C LEU A 43 -3.54 -10.33 -1.43
N PRO A 44 -3.30 -10.82 -2.65
CA PRO A 44 -2.53 -12.04 -2.89
C PRO A 44 -1.15 -11.97 -2.24
N PHE A 45 -0.39 -10.89 -2.47
CA PHE A 45 0.93 -10.71 -1.87
C PHE A 45 0.87 -10.66 -0.33
N TRP A 46 -0.15 -10.00 0.24
CA TRP A 46 -0.39 -10.05 1.69
C TRP A 46 -0.55 -11.49 2.19
N LYS A 47 -1.41 -12.29 1.53
CA LYS A 47 -1.74 -13.66 1.96
C LYS A 47 -0.60 -14.66 1.74
N GLU A 48 0.12 -14.53 0.64
CA GLU A 48 1.10 -15.51 0.17
C GLU A 48 2.50 -15.23 0.70
N GLU A 49 2.88 -13.95 0.85
CA GLU A 49 4.25 -13.58 1.25
C GLU A 49 4.32 -13.03 2.68
N ILE A 50 3.37 -12.18 3.08
CA ILE A 50 3.44 -11.47 4.36
C ILE A 50 2.87 -12.32 5.51
N VAL A 51 1.69 -12.90 5.31
CA VAL A 51 0.98 -13.69 6.34
C VAL A 51 1.82 -14.87 6.86
N PRO A 52 2.52 -15.66 6.03
CA PRO A 52 3.35 -16.75 6.53
C PRO A 52 4.47 -16.25 7.45
N GLN A 53 5.09 -15.13 7.11
CA GLN A 53 6.16 -14.53 7.91
C GLN A 53 5.64 -14.06 9.28
N ILE A 54 4.43 -13.50 9.34
CA ILE A 54 3.78 -13.14 10.61
C ILE A 54 3.52 -14.40 11.45
N LYS A 55 3.04 -15.48 10.83
CA LYS A 55 2.77 -16.76 11.51
C LYS A 55 4.04 -17.45 12.02
N GLU A 56 5.19 -17.18 11.41
CA GLU A 56 6.52 -17.58 11.90
C GLU A 56 6.99 -16.73 13.09
N GLY A 57 6.19 -15.75 13.55
CA GLY A 57 6.51 -14.90 14.69
C GLY A 57 7.42 -13.71 14.35
N LYS A 58 7.62 -13.40 13.06
CA LYS A 58 8.44 -12.26 12.64
C LYS A 58 7.67 -10.95 12.83
N ARG A 59 8.39 -9.91 13.24
CA ARG A 59 7.87 -8.53 13.29
C ARG A 59 8.06 -7.90 11.92
N ILE A 60 6.96 -7.56 11.24
CA ILE A 60 6.98 -7.07 9.86
C ILE A 60 6.79 -5.56 9.81
N LEU A 61 7.62 -4.90 8.99
CA LEU A 61 7.44 -3.51 8.58
C LEU A 61 7.04 -3.48 7.10
N ILE A 62 5.95 -2.78 6.78
CA ILE A 62 5.48 -2.60 5.40
C ILE A 62 5.62 -1.13 5.02
N ALA A 63 6.56 -0.83 4.12
CA ALA A 63 6.71 0.49 3.52
C ALA A 63 6.11 0.47 2.10
N ALA A 64 4.95 1.10 1.94
CA ALA A 64 4.18 1.08 0.69
C ALA A 64 3.43 2.41 0.47
N HIS A 65 2.51 2.43 -0.50
CA HIS A 65 1.74 3.62 -0.87
C HIS A 65 0.29 3.55 -0.35
N GLY A 66 -0.40 4.70 -0.37
CA GLY A 66 -1.74 4.84 0.20
C GLY A 66 -2.76 3.78 -0.26
N ASN A 67 -2.99 3.64 -1.56
CA ASN A 67 -4.02 2.72 -2.07
C ASN A 67 -3.67 1.24 -1.83
N SER A 68 -2.40 0.86 -1.91
CA SER A 68 -1.96 -0.50 -1.54
C SER A 68 -2.16 -0.79 -0.05
N LEU A 69 -1.84 0.16 0.83
CA LEU A 69 -2.04 0.01 2.28
C LEU A 69 -3.54 -0.03 2.64
N ARG A 70 -4.37 0.78 1.95
CA ARG A 70 -5.83 0.72 2.09
C ARG A 70 -6.37 -0.69 1.85
N GLY A 71 -5.82 -1.43 0.89
CA GLY A 71 -6.23 -2.82 0.66
C GLY A 71 -5.98 -3.75 1.84
N ILE A 72 -4.79 -3.68 2.41
CA ILE A 72 -4.42 -4.47 3.59
C ILE A 72 -5.31 -4.08 4.79
N ILE A 73 -5.49 -2.78 5.02
CA ILE A 73 -6.33 -2.26 6.10
C ILE A 73 -7.79 -2.69 5.94
N LYS A 74 -8.36 -2.55 4.74
CA LYS A 74 -9.73 -2.99 4.44
C LYS A 74 -9.92 -4.45 4.82
N HIS A 75 -8.93 -5.29 4.48
CA HIS A 75 -8.98 -6.71 4.78
C HIS A 75 -8.84 -7.02 6.28
N LEU A 76 -7.91 -6.36 6.98
CA LEU A 76 -7.69 -6.54 8.42
C LEU A 76 -8.90 -6.09 9.26
N GLU A 77 -9.49 -4.95 8.91
CA GLU A 77 -10.57 -4.32 9.68
C GLU A 77 -11.98 -4.67 9.18
N GLY A 78 -12.09 -5.42 8.08
CA GLY A 78 -13.38 -5.78 7.50
C GLY A 78 -14.19 -4.57 7.03
N LEU A 79 -13.52 -3.53 6.52
CA LEU A 79 -14.18 -2.29 6.11
C LEU A 79 -15.03 -2.49 4.84
N SER A 80 -16.17 -1.79 4.79
CA SER A 80 -16.98 -1.70 3.58
C SER A 80 -16.28 -0.88 2.49
N GLU A 81 -16.85 -0.85 1.28
CA GLU A 81 -16.31 -0.06 0.18
C GLU A 81 -16.42 1.44 0.46
N GLU A 82 -17.49 1.87 1.13
CA GLU A 82 -17.72 3.25 1.54
C GLU A 82 -16.71 3.65 2.62
N ALA A 83 -16.56 2.82 3.66
CA ALA A 83 -15.65 3.09 4.77
C ALA A 83 -14.19 3.19 4.31
N ILE A 84 -13.75 2.38 3.34
CA ILE A 84 -12.38 2.47 2.83
C ILE A 84 -12.14 3.70 1.95
N MET A 85 -13.19 4.22 1.28
CA MET A 85 -13.09 5.45 0.50
C MET A 85 -12.92 6.69 1.41
N GLU A 86 -13.54 6.69 2.58
CA GLU A 86 -13.43 7.78 3.57
C GLU A 86 -12.15 7.73 4.41
N LEU A 87 -11.39 6.63 4.33
CA LEU A 87 -10.19 6.45 5.14
C LEU A 87 -9.05 7.37 4.71
N ASN A 88 -8.83 8.45 5.46
CA ASN A 88 -7.64 9.30 5.35
C ASN A 88 -6.51 8.74 6.21
N MET A 89 -5.47 8.20 5.58
CA MET A 89 -4.25 7.79 6.28
C MET A 89 -3.23 8.93 6.26
N PRO A 90 -2.64 9.28 7.41
CA PRO A 90 -1.54 10.24 7.45
C PRO A 90 -0.34 9.70 6.66
N THR A 91 0.37 10.59 5.96
CA THR A 91 1.63 10.26 5.30
C THR A 91 2.78 10.27 6.33
N VAL A 92 3.75 9.37 6.16
CA VAL A 92 5.00 9.30 6.96
C VAL A 92 4.82 8.91 8.44
N ILE A 93 3.59 8.71 8.91
CA ILE A 93 3.31 8.24 10.27
C ILE A 93 3.17 6.71 10.28
N PRO A 94 3.96 5.98 11.09
CA PRO A 94 3.80 4.54 11.21
C PRO A 94 2.44 4.16 11.80
N ILE A 95 1.80 3.18 11.18
CA ILE A 95 0.54 2.58 11.64
C ILE A 95 0.88 1.22 12.25
N VAL A 96 0.42 0.98 13.48
CA VAL A 96 0.71 -0.26 14.19
C VAL A 96 -0.55 -1.11 14.32
N TYR A 97 -0.39 -2.41 14.06
CA TYR A 97 -1.37 -3.44 14.28
C TYR A 97 -0.82 -4.49 15.25
N GLU A 98 -1.65 -4.90 16.20
CA GLU A 98 -1.47 -6.14 16.95
C GLU A 98 -2.53 -7.13 16.48
N LEU A 99 -2.09 -8.33 16.10
CA LEU A 99 -2.94 -9.34 15.50
C LEU A 99 -2.98 -10.60 16.37
N ASP A 100 -4.14 -11.26 16.40
CA ASP A 100 -4.28 -12.57 17.02
C ASP A 100 -3.71 -13.70 16.12
N LYS A 101 -3.80 -14.95 16.60
CA LYS A 101 -3.37 -16.14 15.83
C LYS A 101 -4.11 -16.34 14.50
N ASN A 102 -5.28 -15.72 14.34
CA ASN A 102 -6.09 -15.74 13.12
C ASN A 102 -5.87 -14.49 12.26
N LEU A 103 -4.88 -13.66 12.61
CA LEU A 103 -4.53 -12.40 11.95
C LEU A 103 -5.63 -11.34 12.00
N LYS A 104 -6.48 -11.38 13.03
CA LYS A 104 -7.46 -10.33 13.31
C LYS A 104 -6.87 -9.28 14.26
N PRO A 105 -7.09 -7.98 14.04
CA PRO A 105 -6.72 -6.95 14.99
C PRO A 105 -7.32 -7.21 16.37
N ILE A 106 -6.48 -7.24 17.41
CA ILE A 106 -6.95 -7.42 18.80
C ILE A 106 -7.37 -6.11 19.46
N LYS A 107 -6.94 -4.99 18.88
CA LYS A 107 -7.29 -3.63 19.29
C LYS A 107 -7.30 -2.70 18.08
N PRO A 108 -7.91 -1.52 18.18
CA PRO A 108 -7.85 -0.53 17.10
C PRO A 108 -6.40 -0.22 16.73
N ARG A 109 -6.13 -0.02 15.44
CA ARG A 109 -4.83 0.49 15.01
C ARG A 109 -4.51 1.81 15.70
N TRP A 110 -3.23 2.06 15.93
CA TRP A 110 -2.77 3.35 16.43
C TRP A 110 -1.59 3.86 15.62
N PHE A 111 -1.35 5.16 15.74
CA PHE A 111 -0.28 5.85 15.05
C PHE A 111 0.89 6.05 16.03
N LEU A 112 2.12 5.86 15.54
CA LEU A 112 3.31 6.23 16.30
C LEU A 112 3.65 7.70 16.06
N GLY A 113 3.59 8.49 17.12
CA GLY A 113 3.87 9.92 17.11
C GLY A 113 3.07 10.65 18.18
N ASP A 114 3.38 11.92 18.41
CA ASP A 114 2.53 12.78 19.23
C ASP A 114 1.21 13.10 18.50
N GLU A 115 0.15 13.31 19.28
CA GLU A 115 -1.20 13.55 18.73
C GLU A 115 -1.26 14.76 17.79
N GLU A 116 -0.48 15.80 18.08
CA GLU A 116 -0.49 17.02 17.27
C GLU A 116 0.09 16.76 15.87
N THR A 117 1.22 16.04 15.80
CA THR A 117 1.85 15.64 14.54
C THR A 117 0.95 14.72 13.74
N VAL A 118 0.32 13.73 14.38
CA VAL A 118 -0.62 12.82 13.70
C VAL A 118 -1.82 13.58 13.16
N ARG A 119 -2.43 14.46 13.96
CA ARG A 119 -3.57 15.29 13.54
C ARG A 119 -3.21 16.17 12.35
N LYS A 120 -2.08 16.89 12.39
CA LYS A 120 -1.60 17.72 11.28
C LYS A 120 -1.39 16.90 10.00
N ALA A 121 -0.83 15.70 10.12
CA ALA A 121 -0.62 14.82 8.97
C ALA A 121 -1.95 14.33 8.37
N MET A 122 -2.94 13.97 9.20
CA MET A 122 -4.27 13.59 8.72
C MET A 122 -4.99 14.76 8.03
N GLU A 123 -4.92 15.96 8.59
CA GLU A 123 -5.50 17.17 7.99
C GLU A 123 -4.82 17.53 6.66
N ALA A 124 -3.50 17.39 6.58
CA ALA A 124 -2.74 17.63 5.35
C ALA A 124 -3.20 16.71 4.22
N VAL A 125 -3.45 15.43 4.51
CA VAL A 125 -3.98 14.47 3.52
C VAL A 125 -5.42 14.81 3.15
N ALA A 126 -6.29 15.15 4.11
CA ALA A 126 -7.66 15.56 3.83
C ALA A 126 -7.76 16.89 3.04
N ALA A 127 -6.72 17.72 3.08
CA ALA A 127 -6.62 18.93 2.28
C ALA A 127 -6.14 18.66 0.84
N GLN A 128 -5.56 17.49 0.55
CA GLN A 128 -5.18 17.10 -0.81
C GLN A 128 -6.45 16.94 -1.65
N GLY A 129 -6.61 17.79 -2.66
CA GLY A 129 -7.81 17.86 -3.50
C GLY A 129 -8.67 19.10 -3.26
N LYS A 130 -8.42 19.88 -2.20
CA LYS A 130 -9.02 21.21 -2.07
C LYS A 130 -8.31 22.16 -3.03
N VAL A 131 -9.07 22.82 -3.89
CA VAL A 131 -8.56 23.89 -4.78
C VAL A 131 -8.05 25.04 -3.89
N LYS A 132 -6.80 25.45 -4.08
CA LYS A 132 -6.30 26.69 -3.50
C LYS A 132 -7.06 27.84 -4.17
N LYS A 133 -7.93 28.52 -3.40
CA LYS A 133 -8.55 29.77 -3.83
C LYS A 133 -7.51 30.86 -4.00
#